data_AF-A0A914NTT7-F1
#
_entry.id   AF-A0A914NTT7-F1
#
_cell.length_a   1.000
_cell.length_b   1.000
_cell.length_c   1.000
_cell.angle_alpha   90.00
_cell.angle_beta   90.00
_cell.angle_gamma   90.00
#
_symmetry.space_group_name_H-M   'P 1'
#
loop_
_entity.id
_entity.type
_entity.pdbx_description
1 polymer ?
#
loop_
_entity_poly.entity_id
_entity_poly.type
_entity_poly.pdbx_seq_one_letter_code
_entity_poly.pdbx_strand_id
1 'polypeptide(L)'
;MIVGKKYLNEDCFKHHKKSSNCRQTRQCGKCGVIWSMKNYKREQTKKHVCGQRWCQICRQFHSMDRGCYIRPLELKKSTHYRLITFDFEATQNEIIKEITKEERRLHKVNFIAATVTCTKCMEDDQLWRSPLKQNGKSCTICGSNRSITFSHRPFTQTTVDQKIVTPTPLKNLLIGFYLNSIPVYDNGIFT
;
A
#
# COMPACT_ATOMS: atom_id res chain seq x y z
N MET A 1 40.18 -35.99 4.94
CA MET A 1 40.17 -34.51 4.76
C MET A 1 39.19 -34.18 3.65
N ILE A 2 38.36 -33.14 3.80
CA ILE A 2 37.53 -32.65 2.69
C ILE A 2 38.48 -31.98 1.71
N VAL A 3 38.72 -32.64 0.58
CA VAL A 3 39.60 -32.16 -0.48
C VAL A 3 38.94 -30.94 -1.13
N GLY A 4 39.58 -29.76 -1.07
CA GLY A 4 39.26 -28.65 -1.98
C GLY A 4 38.84 -27.29 -1.41
N LYS A 5 38.90 -27.02 -0.10
CA LYS A 5 38.70 -25.64 0.39
C LYS A 5 39.99 -24.81 0.24
N LYS A 6 39.99 -23.84 -0.67
CA LYS A 6 41.01 -22.79 -0.74
C LYS A 6 40.70 -21.75 0.35
N TYR A 7 41.64 -21.49 1.24
CA TYR A 7 41.52 -20.45 2.27
C TYR A 7 42.25 -19.20 1.78
N LEU A 8 41.66 -18.02 2.01
CA LEU A 8 42.20 -16.74 1.51
C LEU A 8 43.49 -16.33 2.25
N ASN A 9 43.65 -16.74 3.51
CA ASN A 9 44.85 -16.49 4.32
C ASN A 9 45.04 -17.57 5.40
N GLU A 10 46.20 -17.54 6.06
CA GLU A 10 46.59 -18.49 7.12
C GLU A 10 45.69 -18.39 8.36
N ASP A 11 45.18 -17.20 8.69
CA ASP A 11 44.28 -17.01 9.82
C ASP A 11 42.93 -17.69 9.59
N CYS A 12 42.38 -17.62 8.38
CA CYS A 12 41.19 -18.37 7.98
C CYS A 12 41.40 -19.88 8.08
N PHE A 13 42.60 -20.37 7.72
CA PHE A 13 42.95 -21.79 7.84
C PHE A 13 43.07 -22.22 9.32
N LYS A 14 43.78 -21.44 10.14
CA LYS A 14 43.92 -21.69 11.58
C LYS A 14 42.57 -21.62 12.29
N HIS A 15 41.73 -20.64 11.96
CA HIS A 15 40.38 -20.54 12.49
C HIS A 15 39.52 -21.74 12.07
N HIS A 16 39.63 -22.17 10.80
CA HIS A 16 38.96 -23.39 10.33
C HIS A 16 39.39 -24.62 11.11
N LYS A 17 40.70 -24.79 11.37
CA LYS A 17 41.26 -25.92 12.13
C LYS A 17 40.81 -25.90 13.59
N LYS A 18 40.67 -24.72 14.21
CA LYS A 18 40.13 -24.54 15.56
C LYS A 18 38.60 -24.75 15.61
N SER A 19 37.89 -24.44 14.54
CA SER A 19 36.44 -24.61 14.47
C SER A 19 36.03 -26.09 14.35
N SER A 20 34.93 -26.47 14.99
CA SER A 20 34.32 -27.81 14.80
C SER A 20 33.58 -27.94 13.46
N ASN A 21 33.59 -26.91 12.62
CA ASN A 21 32.84 -26.84 11.37
C ASN A 21 33.27 -27.91 10.36
N CYS A 22 34.55 -28.25 10.28
CA CYS A 22 35.05 -29.29 9.36
C CYS A 22 34.44 -30.68 9.67
N ARG A 23 34.24 -30.99 10.96
CA ARG A 23 33.60 -32.25 11.39
C ARG A 23 32.08 -32.23 11.21
N GLN A 24 31.49 -31.03 11.19
CA GLN A 24 30.04 -30.83 11.14
C GLN A 24 29.51 -30.63 9.72
N THR A 25 30.37 -30.46 8.71
CA THR A 25 29.93 -30.30 7.32
C THR A 25 30.41 -31.45 6.46
N ARG A 26 29.57 -31.90 5.52
CA ARG A 26 29.91 -32.88 4.48
C ARG A 26 29.76 -32.22 3.12
N GLN A 27 30.53 -32.68 2.14
CA GLN A 27 30.45 -32.23 0.75
C GLN A 27 30.03 -33.41 -0.14
N CYS A 28 29.15 -33.16 -1.11
CA CYS A 28 28.65 -34.21 -2.00
C CYS A 28 29.68 -34.45 -3.10
N GLY A 29 30.13 -35.68 -3.29
CA GLY A 29 31.09 -36.02 -4.35
C GLY A 29 30.54 -35.83 -5.77
N LYS A 30 29.21 -35.89 -5.95
CA LYS A 30 28.57 -35.74 -7.27
C LYS A 30 28.21 -34.30 -7.62
N CYS A 31 27.64 -33.53 -6.69
CA CYS A 31 27.15 -32.17 -6.96
C CYS A 31 27.90 -31.05 -6.22
N GLY A 32 28.89 -31.38 -5.39
CA GLY A 32 29.72 -30.41 -4.68
C GLY A 32 29.05 -29.61 -3.56
N VAL A 33 27.73 -29.76 -3.36
CA VAL A 33 26.99 -29.05 -2.30
C VAL A 33 27.51 -29.45 -0.92
N ILE A 34 27.76 -28.44 -0.07
CA ILE A 34 28.16 -28.61 1.33
C ILE A 34 26.93 -28.49 2.22
N TRP A 35 26.70 -29.48 3.10
CA TRP A 35 25.61 -29.44 4.07
C TRP A 35 26.10 -29.71 5.49
N SER A 36 25.33 -29.25 6.48
CA SER A 36 25.62 -29.46 7.90
C SER A 36 25.00 -30.75 8.43
N MET A 37 25.82 -31.58 9.07
CA MET A 37 25.44 -32.81 9.78
C MET A 37 24.75 -32.52 11.12
N LYS A 38 24.85 -31.30 11.67
CA LYS A 38 24.11 -30.93 12.91
C LYS A 38 22.60 -31.00 12.71
N ASN A 39 22.12 -30.56 11.54
CA ASN A 39 20.70 -30.54 11.22
C ASN A 39 20.17 -31.94 10.88
N TYR A 40 21.04 -32.87 10.48
CA TYR A 40 20.67 -34.23 10.09
C TYR A 40 20.06 -35.06 11.24
N LYS A 41 20.52 -34.85 12.48
CA LYS A 41 19.99 -35.57 13.66
C LYS A 41 18.65 -35.04 14.14
N ARG A 42 18.28 -33.79 13.81
CA ARG A 42 17.05 -33.15 14.27
C ARG A 42 15.91 -33.19 13.24
N GLU A 43 16.24 -33.14 11.94
CA GLU A 43 15.25 -33.08 10.88
C GLU A 43 15.71 -33.94 9.69
N GLN A 44 15.16 -35.16 9.57
CA GLN A 44 15.46 -36.07 8.46
C GLN A 44 15.14 -35.46 7.08
N THR A 45 14.22 -34.50 7.03
CA THR A 45 13.81 -33.75 5.82
C THR A 45 14.87 -32.79 5.30
N LYS A 46 15.91 -32.45 6.09
CA LYS A 46 17.06 -31.63 5.67
C LYS A 46 18.23 -32.47 5.15
N LYS A 47 18.02 -33.77 4.88
CA LYS A 47 19.01 -34.63 4.23
C LYS A 47 19.33 -34.07 2.84
N HIS A 48 20.61 -33.91 2.55
CA HIS A 48 21.05 -33.55 1.21
C HIS A 48 20.56 -34.60 0.19
N VAL A 49 19.76 -34.17 -0.79
CA VAL A 49 19.39 -34.97 -1.96
C VAL A 49 20.23 -34.47 -3.14
N CYS A 50 21.02 -35.38 -3.73
CA CYS A 50 21.89 -35.04 -4.84
C CYS A 50 21.05 -34.56 -6.04
N GLY A 51 21.46 -33.44 -6.65
CA GLY A 51 20.72 -32.80 -7.76
C GLY A 51 19.67 -31.77 -7.32
N GLN A 52 19.33 -31.69 -6.03
CA GLN A 52 18.50 -30.60 -5.51
C GLN A 52 19.34 -29.38 -5.14
N ARG A 53 18.82 -28.19 -5.46
CA ARG A 53 19.40 -26.89 -5.04
C ARG A 53 18.36 -26.09 -4.26
N TRP A 54 18.83 -25.26 -3.34
CA TRP A 54 17.96 -24.31 -2.65
C TRP A 54 17.49 -23.25 -3.64
N CYS A 55 16.18 -23.07 -3.77
CA CYS A 55 15.60 -21.99 -4.56
C CYS A 55 15.21 -20.84 -3.64
N GLN A 56 15.78 -19.65 -3.87
CA GLN A 56 15.44 -18.45 -3.09
C GLN A 56 13.99 -18.01 -3.28
N ILE A 57 13.40 -18.29 -4.45
CA ILE A 57 12.04 -17.91 -4.80
C ILE A 57 11.04 -18.88 -4.16
N CYS A 58 11.24 -20.18 -4.40
CA CYS A 58 10.37 -21.24 -3.90
C CYS A 58 10.60 -21.50 -2.37
N ARG A 59 11.68 -20.99 -1.76
CA ARG A 59 12.13 -21.24 -0.37
C ARG A 59 12.17 -22.74 0.01
N GLN A 60 12.47 -23.60 -0.96
CA GLN A 60 12.51 -25.06 -0.82
C GLN A 60 13.65 -25.64 -1.68
N PHE A 61 14.08 -26.86 -1.34
CA PHE A 61 15.01 -27.64 -2.17
C PHE A 61 14.22 -28.42 -3.23
N HIS A 62 14.57 -28.25 -4.51
CA HIS A 62 14.00 -29.04 -5.60
C HIS A 62 15.06 -29.30 -6.68
N SER A 63 14.83 -30.29 -7.55
CA SER A 63 15.70 -30.57 -8.69
C SER A 63 15.62 -29.43 -9.71
N MET A 64 16.69 -29.24 -10.49
CA MET A 64 16.68 -28.26 -11.57
C MET A 64 15.74 -28.69 -12.72
N ASP A 65 15.64 -30.00 -12.98
CA ASP A 65 14.78 -30.56 -14.04
C ASP A 65 13.29 -30.27 -13.83
N ARG A 66 12.88 -30.11 -12.56
CA ARG A 66 11.50 -29.79 -12.20
C ARG A 66 11.14 -28.32 -12.49
N GLY A 67 12.12 -27.41 -12.60
CA GLY A 67 11.89 -25.96 -12.61
C GLY A 67 11.33 -25.45 -11.27
N CYS A 68 11.42 -24.14 -11.00
CA CYS A 68 10.67 -23.52 -9.89
C CYS A 68 9.26 -23.20 -10.41
N TYR A 69 8.27 -23.99 -10.02
CA TYR A 69 6.86 -23.70 -10.28
C TYR A 69 6.41 -22.55 -9.38
N ILE A 70 6.85 -21.34 -9.69
CA ILE A 70 6.23 -20.14 -9.14
C ILE A 70 4.78 -20.18 -9.60
N ARG A 71 3.84 -20.28 -8.67
CA ARG A 71 2.43 -20.08 -9.02
C ARG A 71 2.34 -18.70 -9.65
N PRO A 72 1.81 -18.55 -10.88
CA PRO A 72 1.53 -17.25 -11.43
C PRO A 72 0.78 -16.44 -10.37
N LEU A 73 1.22 -15.21 -10.12
CA LEU A 73 0.50 -14.33 -9.21
C LEU A 73 -0.89 -14.15 -9.81
N GLU A 74 -1.91 -14.67 -9.13
CA GLU A 74 -3.29 -14.36 -9.50
C GLU A 74 -3.44 -12.85 -9.35
N LEU A 75 -3.81 -12.19 -10.45
CA LEU A 75 -4.14 -10.77 -10.41
C LEU A 75 -5.23 -10.58 -9.36
N LYS A 76 -4.94 -9.81 -8.31
CA LYS A 76 -5.98 -9.40 -7.38
C LYS A 76 -7.09 -8.75 -8.20
N LYS A 77 -8.31 -9.28 -8.09
CA LYS A 77 -9.48 -8.65 -8.73
C LYS A 77 -9.52 -7.20 -8.24
N SER A 78 -9.44 -6.25 -9.18
CA SER A 78 -9.49 -4.82 -8.87
C SER A 78 -10.85 -4.53 -8.23
N THR A 79 -10.85 -4.21 -6.93
CA THR A 79 -12.06 -3.76 -6.25
C THR A 79 -12.18 -2.26 -6.47
N HIS A 80 -13.23 -1.85 -7.17
CA HIS A 80 -13.45 -0.44 -7.45
C HIS A 80 -13.70 0.33 -6.14
N TYR A 81 -12.84 1.31 -5.85
CA TYR A 81 -12.96 2.17 -4.67
C TYR A 81 -13.32 3.61 -5.04
N ARG A 82 -13.89 4.32 -4.06
CA ARG A 82 -14.27 5.74 -4.14
C ARG A 82 -13.10 6.61 -3.68
N LEU A 83 -12.86 7.67 -4.43
CA LEU A 83 -11.89 8.73 -4.13
C LEU A 83 -12.65 10.03 -3.90
N ILE A 84 -12.28 10.74 -2.84
CA ILE A 84 -12.82 12.05 -2.51
C ILE A 84 -11.63 12.97 -2.28
N THR A 85 -11.50 13.99 -3.12
CA THR A 85 -10.46 15.01 -2.98
C THR A 85 -11.09 16.29 -2.49
N PHE A 86 -10.42 16.95 -1.55
CA PHE A 86 -10.86 18.21 -1.00
C PHE A 86 -9.82 19.28 -1.31
N ASP A 87 -10.30 20.38 -1.86
CA ASP A 87 -9.55 21.62 -2.01
C ASP A 87 -10.14 22.66 -1.06
N PHE A 88 -9.26 23.33 -0.31
CA PHE A 88 -9.63 24.22 0.78
C PHE A 88 -9.07 25.61 0.54
N GLU A 89 -9.95 26.59 0.60
CA GLU A 89 -9.59 28.00 0.61
C GLU A 89 -9.86 28.58 2.00
N ALA A 90 -8.95 29.44 2.45
CA ALA A 90 -9.01 30.06 3.77
C ALA A 90 -8.80 31.59 3.70
N THR A 91 -9.46 32.32 4.59
CA THR A 91 -9.17 33.73 4.84
C THR A 91 -8.31 33.91 6.08
N GLN A 92 -7.64 35.05 6.16
CA GLN A 92 -6.79 35.46 7.28
C GLN A 92 -7.19 36.84 7.83
N ASN A 93 -8.49 37.17 7.79
CA ASN A 93 -8.96 38.52 8.09
C ASN A 93 -8.95 38.84 9.60
N GLU A 94 -8.94 37.82 10.45
CA GLU A 94 -9.04 37.96 11.91
C GLU A 94 -7.63 37.87 12.54
N ILE A 95 -7.26 38.83 13.40
CA ILE A 95 -5.97 38.83 14.13
C ILE A 95 -6.14 38.12 15.47
N ILE A 96 -5.19 37.26 15.82
CA ILE A 96 -5.14 36.56 17.10
C ILE A 96 -4.53 37.53 18.13
N LYS A 97 -5.37 38.04 19.03
CA LYS A 97 -4.99 39.08 20.01
C LYS A 97 -4.10 38.58 21.16
N GLU A 98 -3.76 37.29 21.21
CA GLU A 98 -3.25 36.63 22.42
C GLU A 98 -1.72 36.47 22.49
N ILE A 99 -0.92 36.81 21.46
CA ILE A 99 0.51 36.47 21.47
C ILE A 99 1.39 37.71 21.35
N THR A 100 2.12 37.96 22.43
CA THR A 100 3.22 38.91 22.50
C THR A 100 4.35 38.48 21.54
N LYS A 101 4.72 39.43 20.66
CA LYS A 101 5.88 39.48 19.75
C LYS A 101 5.67 39.23 18.25
N GLU A 102 4.56 38.65 17.79
CA GLU A 102 4.30 38.51 16.33
C GLU A 102 2.81 38.64 16.02
N GLU A 103 2.44 39.49 15.05
CA GLU A 103 1.07 39.55 14.54
C GLU A 103 0.71 38.21 13.87
N ARG A 104 -0.13 37.43 14.53
CA ARG A 104 -0.67 36.18 13.97
C ARG A 104 -2.08 36.38 13.47
N ARG A 105 -2.38 35.84 12.29
CA ARG A 105 -3.72 35.87 11.68
C ARG A 105 -4.37 34.50 11.74
N LEU A 106 -5.65 34.45 12.06
CA LEU A 106 -6.42 33.22 12.12
C LEU A 106 -6.75 32.73 10.71
N HIS A 107 -6.28 31.54 10.36
CA HIS A 107 -6.67 30.85 9.14
C HIS A 107 -8.06 30.24 9.32
N LYS A 108 -9.04 30.76 8.60
CA LYS A 108 -10.42 30.28 8.64
C LYS A 108 -10.85 29.81 7.26
N VAL A 109 -11.09 28.51 7.15
CA VAL A 109 -11.62 27.90 5.91
C VAL A 109 -12.96 28.54 5.56
N ASN A 110 -13.02 29.21 4.42
CA ASN A 110 -14.20 29.92 3.94
C ASN A 110 -14.80 29.26 2.69
N PHE A 111 -14.07 28.36 2.05
CA PHE A 111 -14.57 27.62 0.89
C PHE A 111 -13.90 26.25 0.80
N ILE A 112 -14.68 25.24 0.39
CA ILE A 112 -14.25 23.86 0.22
C ILE A 112 -14.85 23.36 -1.08
N ALA A 113 -14.03 22.85 -1.99
CA ALA A 113 -14.47 22.08 -3.14
C ALA A 113 -14.15 20.60 -2.92
N ALA A 114 -15.17 19.76 -2.96
CA ALA A 114 -15.05 18.32 -2.89
C ALA A 114 -15.32 17.71 -4.27
N THR A 115 -14.38 16.93 -4.77
CA THR A 115 -14.54 16.15 -6.01
C THR A 115 -14.64 14.66 -5.66
N VAL A 116 -15.69 14.01 -6.15
CA VAL A 116 -15.99 12.60 -5.89
C VAL A 116 -15.90 11.80 -7.17
N THR A 117 -15.05 10.78 -7.17
CA THR A 117 -14.87 9.85 -8.29
C THR A 117 -14.61 8.43 -7.79
N CYS A 118 -14.57 7.46 -8.70
CA CYS A 118 -14.17 6.09 -8.41
C CYS A 118 -13.29 5.59 -9.54
N THR A 119 -12.51 4.54 -9.27
CA THR A 119 -11.68 3.87 -10.27
C THR A 119 -12.45 3.51 -11.54
N LYS A 120 -13.71 3.07 -11.44
CA LYS A 120 -14.56 2.77 -12.60
C LYS A 120 -14.86 4.01 -13.45
N CYS A 121 -15.14 5.13 -12.80
CA CYS A 121 -15.39 6.38 -13.52
C CYS A 121 -14.11 6.93 -14.14
N MET A 122 -12.94 6.70 -13.52
CA MET A 122 -11.64 7.13 -14.05
C MET A 122 -11.24 6.37 -15.33
N GLU A 123 -11.77 5.17 -15.54
CA GLU A 123 -11.56 4.40 -16.78
C GLU A 123 -12.31 5.02 -17.99
N ASP A 124 -13.29 5.89 -17.75
CA ASP A 124 -14.05 6.58 -18.79
C ASP A 124 -13.70 8.08 -18.81
N ASP A 125 -12.95 8.48 -19.84
CA ASP A 125 -12.45 9.86 -20.03
C ASP A 125 -13.56 10.91 -20.11
N GLN A 126 -14.76 10.53 -20.53
CA GLN A 126 -15.90 11.44 -20.65
C GLN A 126 -16.66 11.57 -19.33
N LEU A 127 -16.74 10.49 -18.54
CA LEU A 127 -17.45 10.51 -17.27
C LEU A 127 -16.65 11.20 -16.17
N TRP A 128 -15.34 11.00 -16.07
CA TRP A 128 -14.62 11.48 -14.88
C TRP A 128 -14.53 13.00 -14.76
N ARG A 129 -14.55 13.73 -15.88
CA ARG A 129 -14.45 15.20 -15.91
C ARG A 129 -15.80 15.93 -15.92
N SER A 130 -16.91 15.20 -16.11
CA SER A 130 -18.23 15.81 -16.27
C SER A 130 -19.07 15.77 -14.98
N PRO A 131 -19.89 16.80 -14.70
CA PRO A 131 -20.86 16.74 -13.61
C PRO A 131 -21.80 15.54 -13.79
N LEU A 132 -22.09 14.82 -12.72
CA LEU A 132 -22.94 13.62 -12.83
C LEU A 132 -24.41 14.01 -12.82
N LYS A 133 -24.84 14.69 -11.75
CA LYS A 133 -26.25 15.03 -11.50
C LYS A 133 -26.82 15.91 -12.59
N GLN A 134 -26.07 16.91 -13.03
CA GLN A 134 -26.55 17.84 -14.07
C GLN A 134 -26.73 17.16 -15.43
N ASN A 135 -25.97 16.10 -15.71
CA ASN A 135 -26.11 15.30 -16.91
C ASN A 135 -27.15 14.17 -16.76
N GLY A 136 -27.91 14.15 -15.67
CA GLY A 136 -28.87 13.08 -15.37
C GLY A 136 -28.23 11.72 -15.09
N LYS A 137 -26.93 11.69 -14.80
CA LYS A 137 -26.16 10.47 -14.56
C LYS A 137 -26.00 10.23 -13.05
N SER A 138 -25.89 8.96 -12.68
CA SER A 138 -25.51 8.56 -11.33
C SER A 138 -24.52 7.40 -11.40
N CYS A 139 -23.67 7.28 -10.38
CA CYS A 139 -22.73 6.18 -10.24
C CYS A 139 -23.07 5.41 -8.96
N THR A 140 -23.11 4.08 -9.03
CA THR A 140 -23.37 3.24 -7.87
C THR A 140 -22.30 3.39 -6.77
N ILE A 141 -21.08 3.78 -7.13
CA ILE A 141 -19.95 3.98 -6.19
C ILE A 141 -19.83 5.45 -5.76
N CYS A 142 -19.95 6.39 -6.70
CA CYS A 142 -19.78 7.82 -6.40
C CYS A 142 -21.05 8.51 -5.87
N GLY A 143 -22.22 7.91 -6.08
CA GLY A 143 -23.51 8.56 -5.92
C GLY A 143 -23.85 9.46 -7.12
N SER A 144 -24.70 10.46 -6.88
CA SER A 144 -25.20 11.38 -7.89
C SER A 144 -24.35 12.65 -8.05
N ASN A 145 -23.59 13.05 -7.03
CA ASN A 145 -22.82 14.30 -7.05
C ASN A 145 -21.33 14.03 -7.28
N ARG A 146 -20.73 14.68 -8.27
CA ARG A 146 -19.29 14.68 -8.55
C ARG A 146 -18.59 15.89 -7.97
N SER A 147 -19.19 17.08 -8.09
CA SER A 147 -18.64 18.32 -7.55
C SER A 147 -19.57 18.90 -6.49
N ILE A 148 -19.11 18.94 -5.25
CA ILE A 148 -19.85 19.47 -4.10
C ILE A 148 -19.03 20.60 -3.48
N THR A 149 -19.63 21.75 -3.24
CA THR A 149 -18.94 22.89 -2.61
C THR A 149 -19.59 23.29 -1.31
N PHE A 150 -18.77 23.60 -0.30
CA PHE A 150 -19.19 24.23 0.95
C PHE A 150 -18.58 25.62 1.01
N SER A 151 -19.40 26.65 1.12
CA SER A 151 -18.94 28.03 0.92
C SER A 151 -19.54 28.97 1.94
N HIS A 152 -18.73 29.91 2.43
CA HIS A 152 -19.19 30.95 3.35
C HIS A 152 -20.14 31.94 2.66
N ARG A 153 -19.95 32.15 1.36
CA ARG A 153 -20.74 33.07 0.53
C ARG A 153 -21.17 32.38 -0.77
N PRO A 154 -22.32 32.78 -1.33
CA PRO A 154 -22.77 32.24 -2.61
C PRO A 154 -21.84 32.65 -3.75
N PHE A 155 -21.79 31.83 -4.81
CA PHE A 155 -21.05 32.09 -6.04
C PHE A 155 -21.85 31.60 -7.26
N THR A 156 -21.75 32.34 -8.37
CA THR A 156 -22.63 32.16 -9.54
C THR A 156 -21.91 31.67 -10.79
N GLN A 157 -20.61 31.93 -10.94
CA GLN A 157 -19.87 31.69 -12.19
C GLN A 157 -19.40 30.24 -12.37
N THR A 158 -19.36 29.45 -11.30
CA THR A 158 -18.90 28.05 -11.37
C THR A 158 -20.08 27.09 -11.23
N THR A 159 -20.14 26.15 -12.17
CA THR A 159 -21.15 25.10 -12.24
C THR A 159 -20.69 23.87 -11.44
N VAL A 160 -21.50 23.44 -10.47
CA VAL A 160 -21.21 22.26 -9.62
C VAL A 160 -22.50 21.49 -9.35
N ASP A 161 -22.41 20.19 -9.06
CA ASP A 161 -23.59 19.34 -8.81
C ASP A 161 -24.36 19.74 -7.55
N GLN A 162 -23.64 20.22 -6.52
CA GLN A 162 -24.26 20.68 -5.27
C GLN A 162 -23.51 21.86 -4.66
N LYS A 163 -24.26 22.93 -4.35
CA LYS A 163 -23.77 24.11 -3.63
C LYS A 163 -24.37 24.14 -2.23
N ILE A 164 -23.52 24.19 -1.21
CA ILE A 164 -23.91 24.34 0.20
C ILE A 164 -23.33 25.67 0.68
N VAL A 165 -24.19 26.64 0.94
CA VAL A 165 -23.79 27.94 1.50
C VAL A 165 -24.02 27.89 3.00
N THR A 166 -22.98 28.12 3.78
CA THR A 166 -23.00 27.97 5.23
C THR A 166 -21.96 28.86 5.92
N PRO A 167 -22.27 29.45 7.09
CA PRO A 167 -21.29 30.20 7.87
C PRO A 167 -20.13 29.32 8.38
N THR A 168 -20.29 27.99 8.38
CA THR A 168 -19.29 27.04 8.89
C THR A 168 -19.03 25.91 7.88
N PRO A 169 -18.29 26.17 6.78
CA PRO A 169 -18.02 25.19 5.73
C PRO A 169 -17.39 23.90 6.27
N LEU A 170 -16.37 24.02 7.13
CA LEU A 170 -15.66 22.86 7.69
C LEU A 170 -16.57 21.99 8.58
N LYS A 171 -17.39 22.60 9.45
CA LYS A 171 -18.34 21.87 10.29
C LYS A 171 -19.38 21.11 9.45
N ASN A 172 -19.89 21.76 8.40
CA ASN A 172 -20.86 21.14 7.49
C ASN A 172 -20.25 20.03 6.65
N LEU A 173 -19.00 20.17 6.23
CA LEU A 173 -18.27 19.09 5.56
C LEU A 173 -18.20 17.85 6.46
N LEU A 174 -17.77 18.02 7.71
CA LEU A 174 -17.64 16.91 8.66
C LEU A 174 -18.98 16.21 8.90
N ILE A 175 -20.05 16.97 9.10
CA ILE A 175 -21.40 16.40 9.29
C ILE A 175 -21.88 15.72 8.01
N GLY A 176 -21.74 16.35 6.85
CA GLY A 176 -22.28 15.85 5.58
C GLY A 176 -21.56 14.60 5.08
N PHE A 177 -20.23 14.57 5.16
CA PHE A 177 -19.45 13.46 4.60
C PHE A 177 -19.24 12.31 5.57
N TYR A 178 -18.88 12.57 6.84
CA TYR A 178 -18.58 11.49 7.78
C TYR A 178 -19.83 10.83 8.36
N LEU A 179 -20.93 11.57 8.56
CA LEU A 179 -22.13 11.02 9.20
C LEU A 179 -23.16 10.48 8.20
N ASN A 180 -23.22 11.03 6.98
CA ASN A 180 -24.30 10.75 6.03
C ASN A 180 -23.85 10.19 4.68
N SER A 181 -22.55 10.18 4.35
CA SER A 181 -22.06 9.84 3.01
C SER A 181 -21.10 8.65 2.94
N ILE A 182 -20.82 7.99 4.07
CA ILE A 182 -20.18 6.68 4.08
C ILE A 182 -21.29 5.66 3.88
N PRO A 183 -21.50 5.10 2.67
CA PRO A 183 -22.29 3.89 2.57
C PRO A 183 -21.66 2.85 3.50
N VAL A 184 -22.45 2.31 4.42
CA VAL A 184 -22.09 1.18 5.27
C VAL A 184 -21.79 0.01 4.34
N TYR A 185 -20.56 -0.09 3.86
CA TYR A 185 -20.01 -1.31 3.30
C TYR A 185 -19.22 -2.01 4.41
N ASP A 186 -19.94 -2.40 5.46
CA ASP A 186 -19.46 -3.38 6.44
C ASP A 186 -20.48 -4.51 6.51
N ASN A 187 -20.38 -5.40 5.51
CA ASN A 187 -20.65 -6.83 5.69
C ASN A 187 -19.35 -7.61 5.45
N GLY A 188 -18.22 -7.05 5.93
CA GLY A 188 -16.94 -7.74 6.03
C GLY A 188 -16.88 -8.50 7.34
N ILE A 189 -17.30 -9.76 7.29
CA ILE A 189 -17.17 -10.75 8.36
C ILE A 189 -15.74 -10.68 8.94
N PHE A 190 -15.61 -10.32 10.22
CA PHE A 190 -14.42 -10.62 10.99
C PHE A 190 -14.41 -12.13 11.26
N THR A 191 -13.61 -12.87 10.50
CA THR A 191 -13.06 -14.17 10.96
C THR A 191 -11.81 -13.93 11.78
#